data_AF-A0A964TTP1-F1
#
_entry.id   AF-A0A964TTP1-F1
#
_cell.length_a   1.000
_cell.length_b   1.000
_cell.length_c   1.000
_cell.angle_alpha   90.00
_cell.angle_beta   90.00
_cell.angle_gamma   90.00
#
_symmetry.space_group_name_H-M   'P 1'
#
loop_
_entity.id
_entity.type
_entity.pdbx_description
1 polymer ?
#
loop_
_entity_poly.entity_id
_entity_poly.type
_entity_poly.pdbx_seq_one_letter_code
_entity_poly.pdbx_strand_id
1 'polypeptide(L)'
;MNKAEAERGFLTRDSIANIIRLGSLVAIALGLFAIVSGGLAIYLNLSAQLDLERANGAAAQHAGRIGGALSDIQTSLRDASVVDAARSGSADALRRALRERGTTGIIDVRVLPAQIDEIALNGDGNLDFAATESAIEAIRDSRAEIRVIQAGSADESLVFAQRLPGESGVLLLRLTTSVLTSLLESVDALDFVALAQDNGGNYAVLDATGRPAAARIRNLPIEGSRLVFQWSRAMVTAPVDNRTAVIVGSSGIIVLMIGLLLRRRTRLARYLEHHAPERAPAGRAADGPAQAEATMVLGPDGEAPEERGRDEEDDDEQATVVAGAPDLPEWLRDDLDKKG
;
A
#
# COMPACT_ATOMS: atom_id res chain seq x y z
N MET A 1 -69.38 23.29 -25.08
CA MET A 1 -68.15 22.85 -24.38
C MET A 1 -68.44 21.51 -23.76
N ASN A 2 -67.82 20.45 -24.29
CA ASN A 2 -68.30 19.07 -24.12
C ASN A 2 -67.86 18.47 -22.77
N LYS A 3 -68.80 17.86 -22.04
CA LYS A 3 -68.55 17.13 -20.78
C LYS A 3 -67.49 16.03 -20.93
N ALA A 4 -67.36 15.48 -22.14
CA ALA A 4 -66.35 14.49 -22.52
C ALA A 4 -64.91 15.05 -22.63
N GLU A 5 -64.72 16.35 -22.86
CA GLU A 5 -63.38 16.97 -22.83
C GLU A 5 -62.92 17.27 -21.41
N ALA A 6 -63.85 17.58 -20.49
CA ALA A 6 -63.55 17.80 -19.08
C ALA A 6 -63.14 16.50 -18.36
N GLU A 7 -63.77 15.36 -18.65
CA GLU A 7 -63.42 14.06 -18.04
C GLU A 7 -62.07 13.51 -18.54
N ARG A 8 -61.70 13.76 -19.81
CA ARG A 8 -60.36 13.39 -20.33
C ARG A 8 -59.22 14.19 -19.70
N GLY A 9 -59.47 15.45 -19.33
CA GLY A 9 -58.50 16.30 -18.62
C GLY A 9 -58.26 15.89 -17.16
N PHE A 10 -59.22 15.21 -16.52
CA PHE A 10 -59.14 14.82 -15.11
C PHE A 10 -58.32 13.54 -14.92
N LEU A 11 -58.54 12.51 -15.75
CA LEU A 11 -57.78 11.24 -15.71
C LEU A 11 -56.28 11.42 -16.02
N THR A 12 -55.94 12.41 -16.84
CA THR A 12 -54.56 12.71 -17.21
C THR A 12 -53.79 13.43 -16.10
N ARG A 13 -54.43 14.32 -15.34
CA ARG A 13 -53.78 15.04 -14.22
C ARG A 13 -53.43 14.14 -13.05
N ASP A 14 -54.33 13.26 -12.62
CA ASP A 14 -54.08 12.33 -11.51
C ASP A 14 -52.98 11.31 -11.85
N SER A 15 -52.96 10.85 -13.11
CA SER A 15 -51.92 9.95 -13.61
C SER A 15 -50.54 10.61 -13.62
N ILE A 16 -50.45 11.88 -14.06
CA ILE A 16 -49.19 12.65 -14.03
C ILE A 16 -48.70 12.87 -12.59
N ALA A 17 -49.60 13.22 -11.67
CA ALA A 17 -49.25 13.43 -10.26
C ALA A 17 -48.73 12.14 -9.59
N ASN A 18 -49.31 10.98 -9.92
CA ASN A 18 -48.85 9.69 -9.41
C ASN A 18 -47.49 9.26 -10.00
N ILE A 19 -47.26 9.49 -11.31
CA ILE A 19 -45.96 9.23 -11.95
C ILE A 19 -44.85 10.05 -11.30
N ILE A 20 -45.09 11.35 -11.03
CA ILE A 20 -44.10 12.22 -10.39
C ILE A 20 -43.81 11.77 -8.95
N ARG A 21 -44.83 11.33 -8.19
CA ARG A 21 -44.63 10.80 -6.83
C ARG A 21 -43.80 9.53 -6.84
N LEU A 22 -44.13 8.58 -7.72
CA LEU A 22 -43.39 7.33 -7.88
C LEU A 22 -41.94 7.62 -8.30
N GLY A 23 -41.73 8.49 -9.28
CA GLY A 23 -40.40 8.92 -9.71
C GLY A 23 -39.57 9.54 -8.59
N SER A 24 -40.19 10.37 -7.73
CA SER A 24 -39.50 10.96 -6.57
C SER A 24 -39.08 9.92 -5.52
N LEU A 25 -39.91 8.91 -5.27
CA LEU A 25 -39.58 7.83 -4.33
C LEU A 25 -38.47 6.93 -4.88
N VAL A 26 -38.53 6.59 -6.17
CA VAL A 26 -37.50 5.82 -6.87
C VAL A 26 -36.17 6.58 -6.86
N ALA A 27 -36.17 7.88 -7.15
CA ALA A 27 -34.97 8.71 -7.07
C ALA A 27 -34.37 8.75 -5.66
N ILE A 28 -35.19 8.92 -4.62
CA ILE A 28 -34.71 8.88 -3.23
C ILE A 28 -34.11 7.52 -2.89
N ALA A 29 -34.77 6.42 -3.28
CA ALA A 29 -34.28 5.07 -3.03
C ALA A 29 -32.95 4.79 -3.74
N LEU A 30 -32.82 5.18 -5.02
CA LEU A 30 -31.59 5.06 -5.79
C LEU A 30 -30.46 5.93 -5.20
N GLY A 31 -30.77 7.15 -4.78
CA GLY A 31 -29.81 8.04 -4.13
C GLY A 31 -29.30 7.46 -2.81
N LEU A 32 -30.19 6.93 -1.96
CA LEU A 32 -29.81 6.25 -0.72
C LEU A 32 -28.96 5.00 -0.99
N PHE A 33 -29.35 4.18 -1.96
CA PHE A 33 -28.59 2.99 -2.33
C PHE A 33 -27.17 3.36 -2.77
N ALA A 34 -27.03 4.34 -3.67
CA ALA A 34 -25.72 4.81 -4.14
C ALA A 34 -24.85 5.37 -3.00
N ILE A 35 -25.43 6.10 -2.04
CA ILE A 35 -24.72 6.59 -0.85
C ILE A 35 -24.23 5.42 0.01
N VAL A 36 -25.09 4.44 0.29
CA VAL A 36 -24.73 3.26 1.12
C VAL A 36 -23.67 2.42 0.42
N SER A 37 -23.81 2.16 -0.88
CA SER A 37 -22.81 1.44 -1.66
C SER A 37 -21.48 2.18 -1.74
N GLY A 38 -21.49 3.50 -1.94
CA GLY A 38 -20.29 4.33 -1.93
C GLY A 38 -19.60 4.34 -0.57
N GLY A 39 -20.36 4.50 0.52
CA GLY A 39 -19.85 4.43 1.89
C GLY A 39 -19.24 3.06 2.22
N LEU A 40 -19.90 1.98 1.83
CA LEU A 40 -19.40 0.62 2.01
C LEU A 40 -18.10 0.39 1.22
N ALA A 41 -18.02 0.88 -0.03
CA ALA A 41 -16.81 0.77 -0.84
C ALA A 41 -15.62 1.50 -0.20
N ILE A 42 -15.84 2.72 0.31
CA ILE A 42 -14.81 3.49 1.04
C ILE A 42 -14.36 2.74 2.30
N TYR A 43 -15.32 2.23 3.08
CA TYR A 43 -15.03 1.47 4.30
C TYR A 43 -14.18 0.21 4.01
N LEU A 44 -14.56 -0.56 2.98
CA LEU A 44 -13.80 -1.75 2.56
C LEU A 44 -12.39 -1.37 2.10
N ASN A 45 -12.24 -0.29 1.34
CA ASN A 45 -10.91 0.16 0.91
C ASN A 45 -10.02 0.60 2.08
N LEU A 46 -10.57 1.36 3.04
CA LEU A 46 -9.84 1.74 4.26
C LEU A 46 -9.42 0.52 5.08
N SER A 47 -10.30 -0.48 5.21
CA SER A 47 -9.96 -1.73 5.92
C SER A 47 -8.83 -2.50 5.21
N ALA A 48 -8.85 -2.55 3.87
CA ALA A 48 -7.80 -3.19 3.08
C ALA A 48 -6.45 -2.46 3.19
N GLN A 49 -6.47 -1.11 3.26
CA GLN A 49 -5.26 -0.31 3.48
C GLN A 49 -4.65 -0.57 4.85
N LEU A 50 -5.45 -0.53 5.92
CA LEU A 50 -5.00 -0.82 7.28
C LEU A 50 -4.43 -2.24 7.41
N ASP A 51 -5.06 -3.21 6.76
CA ASP A 51 -4.58 -4.59 6.74
C ASP A 51 -3.26 -4.72 5.98
N LEU A 52 -3.07 -3.99 4.89
CA LEU A 52 -1.81 -3.94 4.17
C LEU A 52 -0.71 -3.25 4.98
N GLU A 53 -1.03 -2.18 5.71
CA GLU A 53 -0.08 -1.49 6.60
C GLU A 53 0.37 -2.42 7.73
N ARG A 54 -0.56 -3.15 8.36
CA ARG A 54 -0.24 -4.17 9.37
C ARG A 54 0.62 -5.29 8.79
N ALA A 55 0.27 -5.78 7.60
CA ALA A 55 1.05 -6.79 6.89
C ALA A 55 2.47 -6.29 6.57
N ASN A 56 2.59 -5.03 6.13
CA ASN A 56 3.89 -4.41 5.86
C ASN A 56 4.72 -4.26 7.14
N GLY A 57 4.11 -3.86 8.25
CA GLY A 57 4.77 -3.80 9.56
C GLY A 57 5.25 -5.18 10.04
N ALA A 58 4.42 -6.21 9.91
CA ALA A 58 4.79 -7.57 10.24
C ALA A 58 5.94 -8.08 9.34
N ALA A 59 5.84 -7.88 8.02
CA ALA A 59 6.88 -8.24 7.07
C ALA A 59 8.22 -7.55 7.38
N ALA A 60 8.18 -6.26 7.71
CA ALA A 60 9.37 -5.50 8.12
C ALA A 60 9.98 -6.06 9.41
N GLN A 61 9.16 -6.40 10.39
CA GLN A 61 9.63 -7.03 11.62
C GLN A 61 10.27 -8.40 11.36
N HIS A 62 9.73 -9.22 10.45
CA HIS A 62 10.32 -10.51 10.08
C HIS A 62 11.66 -10.35 9.35
N ALA A 63 11.71 -9.48 8.34
CA ALA A 63 12.96 -9.19 7.65
C ALA A 63 14.02 -8.65 8.62
N GLY A 64 13.62 -7.79 9.57
CA GLY A 64 14.48 -7.30 10.64
C GLY A 64 14.97 -8.41 11.58
N ARG A 65 14.11 -9.35 11.98
CA ARG A 65 14.50 -10.51 12.80
C ARG A 65 15.51 -11.41 12.07
N ILE A 66 15.26 -11.69 10.79
CA ILE A 66 16.18 -12.47 9.95
C ILE A 66 17.51 -11.74 9.80
N GLY A 67 17.48 -10.44 9.49
CA GLY A 67 18.68 -9.60 9.42
C GLY A 67 19.46 -9.57 10.73
N GLY A 68 18.77 -9.46 11.87
CA GLY A 68 19.37 -9.55 13.20
C GLY A 68 20.07 -10.88 13.44
N ALA A 69 19.39 -12.00 13.19
CA ALA A 69 19.98 -13.34 13.34
C ALA A 69 21.22 -13.55 12.43
N LEU A 70 21.16 -13.05 11.20
CA LEU A 70 22.29 -13.08 10.27
C LEU A 70 23.45 -12.21 10.75
N SER A 71 23.16 -11.02 11.28
CA SER A 71 24.15 -10.12 11.87
C SER A 71 24.80 -10.70 13.12
N ASP A 72 24.02 -11.38 13.97
CA ASP A 72 24.51 -12.08 15.15
C ASP A 72 25.48 -13.21 14.78
N ILE A 73 25.18 -13.98 13.73
CA ILE A 73 26.10 -14.99 13.18
C ILE A 73 27.36 -14.33 12.62
N GLN A 74 27.25 -13.23 11.88
CA GLN A 74 28.44 -12.50 11.41
C GLN A 74 29.28 -11.95 12.57
N THR A 75 28.65 -11.53 13.65
CA THR A 75 29.32 -11.04 14.85
C THR A 75 29.98 -12.18 15.61
N SER A 76 29.36 -13.36 15.68
CA SER A 76 29.96 -14.54 16.32
C SER A 76 31.23 -15.00 15.60
N LEU A 77 31.29 -14.86 14.26
CA LEU A 77 32.49 -15.15 13.47
C LEU A 77 33.67 -14.22 13.81
N ARG A 78 33.40 -13.04 14.39
CA ARG A 78 34.41 -12.07 14.85
C ARG A 78 34.90 -12.31 16.27
N ASP A 79 34.23 -13.19 17.00
CA ASP A 79 34.53 -13.39 18.39
C ASP A 79 35.95 -13.96 18.57
N ALA A 80 36.66 -13.48 19.60
CA ALA A 80 38.02 -13.90 19.88
C ALA A 80 38.15 -15.42 20.02
N SER A 81 37.17 -16.09 20.64
CA SER A 81 37.22 -17.56 20.79
C SER A 81 37.10 -18.29 19.46
N VAL A 82 36.32 -17.77 18.51
CA VAL A 82 36.16 -18.32 17.17
C VAL A 82 37.42 -18.05 16.34
N VAL A 83 38.00 -16.86 16.45
CA VAL A 83 39.26 -16.51 15.78
C VAL A 83 40.42 -17.36 16.27
N ASP A 84 40.54 -17.56 17.59
CA ASP A 84 41.60 -18.40 18.17
C ASP A 84 41.42 -19.87 17.81
N ALA A 85 40.17 -20.36 17.80
CA ALA A 85 39.86 -21.70 17.32
C ALA A 85 40.19 -21.86 15.82
N ALA A 86 39.89 -20.85 15.00
CA ALA A 86 40.23 -20.85 13.58
C ALA A 86 41.76 -20.89 13.37
N ARG A 87 42.52 -20.12 14.14
CA ARG A 87 44.00 -20.12 14.09
C ARG A 87 44.63 -21.44 14.51
N SER A 88 43.97 -22.20 15.39
CA SER A 88 44.43 -23.54 15.77
C SER A 88 44.38 -24.56 14.62
N GLY A 89 43.63 -24.25 13.54
CA GLY A 89 43.41 -25.15 12.41
C GLY A 89 42.50 -26.35 12.71
N SER A 90 41.97 -26.46 13.93
CA SER A 90 41.08 -27.55 14.31
C SER A 90 39.62 -27.24 13.95
N ALA A 91 39.09 -27.94 12.95
CA ALA A 91 37.70 -27.82 12.54
C ALA A 91 36.72 -28.15 13.70
N ASP A 92 37.06 -29.11 14.57
CA ASP A 92 36.21 -29.47 15.71
C ASP A 92 36.21 -28.39 16.81
N ALA A 93 37.36 -27.78 17.08
CA ALA A 93 37.44 -26.64 18.00
C ALA A 93 36.63 -25.46 17.47
N LEU A 94 36.74 -25.18 16.16
CA LEU A 94 36.02 -24.12 15.49
C LEU A 94 34.50 -24.35 15.49
N ARG A 95 34.04 -25.57 15.16
CA ARG A 95 32.62 -25.95 15.29
C ARG A 95 32.13 -25.82 16.72
N ARG A 96 32.94 -26.19 17.72
CA ARG A 96 32.57 -26.06 19.14
C ARG A 96 32.42 -24.59 19.53
N ALA A 97 33.38 -23.75 19.20
CA ALA A 97 33.34 -22.32 19.47
C ALA A 97 32.10 -21.65 18.83
N LEU A 98 31.77 -22.01 17.58
CA LEU A 98 30.57 -21.50 16.91
C LEU A 98 29.27 -21.95 17.60
N ARG A 99 29.18 -23.21 18.02
CA ARG A 99 28.01 -23.72 18.75
C ARG A 99 27.84 -23.07 20.12
N GLU A 100 28.94 -22.79 20.83
CA GLU A 100 28.92 -22.04 22.10
C GLU A 100 28.39 -20.61 21.91
N ARG A 101 28.55 -20.04 20.71
CA ARG A 101 27.95 -18.75 20.31
C ARG A 101 26.53 -18.88 19.76
N GLY A 102 25.91 -20.05 19.84
CA GLY A 102 24.54 -20.29 19.39
C GLY A 102 24.38 -20.53 17.89
N THR A 103 25.47 -20.62 17.12
CA THR A 103 25.40 -20.95 15.70
C THR A 103 25.06 -22.44 15.53
N THR A 104 23.88 -22.72 14.99
CA THR A 104 23.37 -24.07 14.71
C THR A 104 23.33 -24.34 13.20
N GLY A 105 23.03 -25.58 12.79
CA GLY A 105 22.91 -25.93 11.37
C GLY A 105 24.23 -25.87 10.59
N ILE A 106 25.38 -25.99 11.25
CA ILE A 106 26.70 -25.95 10.60
C ILE A 106 26.89 -27.20 9.72
N ILE A 107 26.91 -27.00 8.40
CA ILE A 107 27.23 -28.03 7.41
C ILE A 107 28.74 -28.16 7.33
N ASP A 108 29.42 -27.04 7.12
CA ASP A 108 30.86 -27.00 6.91
C ASP A 108 31.46 -25.74 7.52
N VAL A 109 32.66 -25.86 8.04
CA VAL A 109 33.44 -24.71 8.51
C VAL A 109 34.92 -24.99 8.30
N ARG A 110 35.60 -24.05 7.66
CA ARG A 110 37.01 -24.20 7.31
C ARG A 110 37.69 -22.85 7.23
N VAL A 111 39.01 -22.87 7.39
CA VAL A 111 39.87 -21.72 7.18
C VAL A 111 40.58 -21.91 5.85
N LEU A 112 40.36 -20.98 4.93
CA LEU A 112 40.98 -20.92 3.62
C LEU A 112 42.21 -20.01 3.66
N PRO A 113 43.20 -20.22 2.77
CA PRO A 113 44.36 -19.34 2.69
C PRO A 113 43.98 -17.88 2.38
N ALA A 114 44.85 -16.94 2.76
CA ALA A 114 44.63 -15.51 2.51
C ALA A 114 44.87 -15.09 1.04
N GLN A 115 45.55 -15.94 0.26
CA GLN A 115 45.93 -15.65 -1.11
C GLN A 115 44.91 -16.24 -2.09
N ILE A 116 44.43 -15.42 -3.03
CA ILE A 116 43.43 -15.83 -4.03
C ILE A 116 43.95 -16.99 -4.89
N ASP A 117 45.22 -16.91 -5.30
CA ASP A 117 45.83 -17.94 -6.16
C ASP A 117 45.89 -19.30 -5.46
N GLU A 118 46.18 -19.31 -4.15
CA GLU A 118 46.19 -20.52 -3.34
C GLU A 118 44.80 -21.12 -3.15
N ILE A 119 43.74 -20.31 -3.11
CA ILE A 119 42.35 -20.80 -3.08
C ILE A 119 41.99 -21.49 -4.40
N ALA A 120 42.40 -20.90 -5.53
CA ALA A 120 42.15 -21.48 -6.86
C ALA A 120 42.97 -22.77 -7.11
N LEU A 121 44.20 -22.83 -6.60
CA LEU A 121 45.12 -23.96 -6.77
C LEU A 121 44.86 -25.11 -5.78
N ASN A 122 44.53 -24.80 -4.53
CA ASN A 122 44.17 -25.77 -3.49
C ASN A 122 42.67 -26.02 -3.43
N GLY A 123 41.94 -25.72 -4.51
CA GLY A 123 40.50 -25.95 -4.60
C GLY A 123 40.20 -27.42 -4.35
N ASP A 124 39.98 -27.77 -3.08
CA ASP A 124 39.28 -28.96 -2.66
C ASP A 124 38.06 -29.03 -3.58
N GLY A 125 37.97 -30.04 -4.45
CA GLY A 125 36.92 -30.14 -5.49
C GLY A 125 35.48 -30.13 -4.95
N ASN A 126 35.32 -29.97 -3.64
CA ASN A 126 34.09 -29.85 -2.87
C ASN A 126 33.67 -28.38 -2.59
N LEU A 127 34.50 -27.38 -2.92
CA LEU A 127 34.14 -25.96 -2.81
C LEU A 127 33.40 -25.50 -4.06
N ASP A 128 32.14 -25.09 -3.88
CA ASP A 128 31.34 -24.50 -4.94
C ASP A 128 31.99 -23.18 -5.43
N PHE A 129 31.77 -22.84 -6.70
CA PHE A 129 32.17 -21.56 -7.28
C PHE A 129 31.64 -20.38 -6.46
N ALA A 130 30.39 -20.43 -6.02
CA ALA A 130 29.80 -19.36 -5.21
C ALA A 130 30.45 -19.22 -3.82
N ALA A 131 30.95 -20.32 -3.25
CA ALA A 131 31.65 -20.32 -1.97
C ALA A 131 33.05 -19.71 -2.13
N THR A 132 33.69 -20.03 -3.25
CA THR A 132 34.99 -19.47 -3.66
C THR A 132 34.86 -17.96 -3.93
N GLU A 133 33.82 -17.53 -4.64
CA GLU A 133 33.53 -16.11 -4.87
C GLU A 133 33.32 -15.37 -3.55
N SER A 134 32.57 -15.95 -2.61
CA SER A 134 32.39 -15.38 -1.27
C SER A 134 33.72 -15.27 -0.52
N ALA A 135 34.59 -16.29 -0.61
CA ALA A 135 35.91 -16.21 0.02
C ALA A 135 36.77 -15.10 -0.59
N ILE A 136 36.78 -14.97 -1.92
CA ILE A 136 37.51 -13.91 -2.64
C ILE A 136 36.98 -12.52 -2.26
N GLU A 137 35.65 -12.37 -2.17
CA GLU A 137 35.02 -11.12 -1.71
C GLU A 137 35.44 -10.79 -0.27
N ALA A 138 35.44 -11.78 0.64
CA ALA A 138 35.91 -11.58 2.00
C ALA A 138 37.40 -11.21 2.08
N ILE A 139 38.26 -11.70 1.17
CA ILE A 139 39.67 -11.26 1.10
C ILE A 139 39.75 -9.77 0.79
N ARG A 140 38.95 -9.31 -0.19
CA ARG A 140 38.95 -7.94 -0.70
C ARG A 140 38.34 -6.95 0.30
N ASP A 141 37.16 -7.27 0.81
CA ASP A 141 36.32 -6.35 1.58
C ASP A 141 36.27 -6.69 3.07
N SER A 142 37.14 -7.61 3.52
CA SER A 142 37.19 -8.19 4.87
C SER A 142 35.98 -9.03 5.28
N ARG A 143 34.87 -8.93 4.55
CA ARG A 143 33.64 -9.70 4.70
C ARG A 143 32.98 -9.87 3.34
N ALA A 144 32.28 -10.98 3.14
CA ALA A 144 31.40 -11.16 1.99
C ALA A 144 29.94 -10.95 2.37
N GLU A 145 29.13 -10.53 1.42
CA GLU A 145 27.68 -10.54 1.54
C GLU A 145 27.16 -11.98 1.68
N ILE A 146 26.22 -12.15 2.61
CA ILE A 146 25.60 -13.45 2.86
C ILE A 146 24.77 -13.85 1.64
N ARG A 147 25.01 -15.05 1.13
CA ARG A 147 24.33 -15.61 -0.04
C ARG A 147 23.96 -17.07 0.17
N VAL A 148 22.95 -17.55 -0.56
CA VAL A 148 22.69 -18.99 -0.68
C VAL A 148 23.49 -19.54 -1.86
N ILE A 149 23.93 -20.77 -1.67
CA ILE A 149 24.60 -21.58 -2.66
C ILE A 149 23.69 -22.76 -2.98
N GLN A 150 23.60 -23.07 -4.27
CA GLN A 150 22.76 -24.15 -4.81
C GLN A 150 21.28 -24.01 -4.44
N ALA A 151 20.73 -22.81 -4.61
CA ALA A 151 19.30 -22.55 -4.38
C ALA A 151 18.42 -23.56 -5.15
N GLY A 152 17.46 -24.17 -4.46
CA GLY A 152 16.57 -25.20 -5.01
C GLY A 152 17.18 -26.60 -5.14
N SER A 153 18.41 -26.83 -4.65
CA SER A 153 19.02 -28.16 -4.55
C SER A 153 18.83 -28.76 -3.15
N ALA A 154 19.12 -30.06 -3.00
CA ALA A 154 19.11 -30.71 -1.69
C ALA A 154 20.26 -30.22 -0.76
N ASP A 155 21.29 -29.60 -1.34
CA ASP A 155 22.49 -29.10 -0.66
C ASP A 155 22.46 -27.57 -0.50
N GLU A 156 21.27 -26.98 -0.56
CA GLU A 156 21.03 -25.56 -0.39
C GLU A 156 21.59 -25.08 0.95
N SER A 157 22.49 -24.09 0.90
CA SER A 157 23.22 -23.65 2.09
C SER A 157 23.55 -22.16 2.06
N LEU A 158 23.50 -21.54 3.23
CA LEU A 158 23.93 -20.17 3.45
C LEU A 158 25.43 -20.14 3.63
N VAL A 159 26.09 -19.19 2.98
CA VAL A 159 27.52 -19.03 3.07
C VAL A 159 27.88 -17.68 3.66
N PHE A 160 28.74 -17.77 4.66
CA PHE A 160 29.37 -16.65 5.34
C PHE A 160 30.87 -16.77 5.08
N ALA A 161 31.48 -15.69 4.64
CA ALA A 161 32.92 -15.61 4.48
C ALA A 161 33.44 -14.36 5.16
N GLN A 162 34.50 -14.53 5.95
CA GLN A 162 35.11 -13.44 6.69
C GLN A 162 36.63 -13.59 6.73
N ARG A 163 37.34 -12.48 6.51
CA ARG A 163 38.78 -12.44 6.69
C ARG A 163 39.14 -12.47 8.18
N LEU A 164 40.04 -13.38 8.55
CA LEU A 164 40.60 -13.46 9.88
C LEU A 164 41.65 -12.35 10.07
N PRO A 165 41.80 -11.80 11.29
CA PRO A 165 42.80 -10.78 11.56
C PRO A 165 44.22 -11.33 11.43
N GLY A 166 45.05 -10.64 10.64
CA GLY A 166 46.43 -11.03 10.29
C GLY A 166 46.52 -11.76 8.95
N GLU A 167 47.54 -12.62 8.80
CA GLU A 167 47.73 -13.47 7.63
C GLU A 167 47.03 -14.84 7.77
N SER A 168 46.12 -14.97 8.74
CA SER A 168 45.47 -16.24 9.10
C SER A 168 44.44 -16.75 8.08
N GLY A 169 44.16 -16.01 7.01
CA GLY A 169 43.27 -16.46 5.94
C GLY A 169 41.82 -16.00 6.06
N VAL A 170 40.92 -16.78 5.46
CA VAL A 170 39.48 -16.51 5.42
C VAL A 170 38.72 -17.66 6.08
N LEU A 171 37.90 -17.31 7.07
CA LEU A 171 36.93 -18.23 7.66
C LEU A 171 35.73 -18.33 6.73
N LEU A 172 35.48 -19.54 6.22
CA LEU A 172 34.29 -19.89 5.46
C LEU A 172 33.37 -20.77 6.33
N LEU A 173 32.13 -20.34 6.49
CA LEU A 173 31.09 -21.06 7.21
C LEU A 173 29.90 -21.32 6.28
N ARG A 174 29.47 -22.58 6.21
CA ARG A 174 28.25 -23.01 5.51
C ARG A 174 27.21 -23.47 6.53
N LEU A 175 26.02 -22.88 6.48
CA LEU A 175 24.88 -23.24 7.31
C LEU A 175 23.73 -23.81 6.45
N THR A 176 22.88 -24.64 7.03
CA THR A 176 21.63 -25.06 6.38
C THR A 176 20.68 -23.87 6.27
N THR A 177 19.97 -23.72 5.14
CA THR A 177 18.94 -22.67 4.99
C THR A 177 17.78 -22.85 5.96
N SER A 178 17.58 -24.07 6.47
CA SER A 178 16.58 -24.38 7.49
C SER A 178 16.72 -23.57 8.78
N VAL A 179 17.92 -23.05 9.08
CA VAL A 179 18.12 -22.13 10.22
C VAL A 179 17.29 -20.86 10.02
N LEU A 180 17.24 -20.31 8.80
CA LEU A 180 16.44 -19.12 8.51
C LEU A 180 14.96 -19.44 8.34
N THR A 181 14.63 -20.59 7.76
CA THR A 181 13.22 -20.97 7.60
C THR A 181 12.54 -21.21 8.94
N SER A 182 13.29 -21.64 9.97
CA SER A 182 12.77 -21.73 11.34
C SER A 182 12.36 -20.39 11.95
N LEU A 183 12.87 -19.27 11.39
CA LEU A 183 12.51 -17.90 11.79
C LEU A 183 11.29 -17.36 11.02
N LEU A 184 10.88 -18.04 9.95
CA LEU A 184 9.67 -17.75 9.20
C LEU A 184 8.47 -18.34 9.94
N GLU A 185 8.11 -17.73 11.07
CA GLU A 185 6.85 -18.08 11.75
C GLU A 185 5.65 -17.73 10.87
N SER A 186 4.61 -18.55 10.89
CA SER A 186 3.36 -18.25 10.21
C SER A 186 2.70 -17.04 10.85
N VAL A 187 2.62 -15.93 10.12
CA VAL A 187 1.85 -14.76 10.54
C VAL A 187 0.52 -14.79 9.83
N ASP A 188 -0.57 -14.80 10.59
CA ASP A 188 -1.94 -14.70 10.04
C ASP A 188 -2.16 -13.44 9.19
N ALA A 189 -1.26 -12.46 9.30
CA ALA A 189 -1.27 -11.23 8.52
C ALA A 189 -0.69 -11.35 7.11
N LEU A 190 -0.05 -12.48 6.76
CA LEU A 190 0.64 -12.68 5.48
C LEU A 190 0.16 -13.98 4.83
N ASP A 191 -0.32 -13.91 3.59
CA ASP A 191 -0.80 -15.09 2.86
C ASP A 191 0.33 -15.85 2.15
N PHE A 192 1.40 -15.12 1.85
CA PHE A 192 2.61 -15.65 1.25
C PHE A 192 3.80 -14.96 1.89
N VAL A 193 4.76 -15.76 2.31
CA VAL A 193 6.08 -15.30 2.73
C VAL A 193 7.11 -16.20 2.10
N ALA A 194 8.13 -15.62 1.51
CA ALA A 194 9.26 -16.33 0.98
C ALA A 194 10.57 -15.62 1.27
N LEU A 195 11.62 -16.41 1.47
CA LEU A 195 12.97 -15.89 1.41
C LEU A 195 13.50 -16.15 0.00
N ALA A 196 14.01 -15.12 -0.66
CA ALA A 196 14.57 -15.25 -1.98
C ALA A 196 15.99 -14.65 -2.03
N GLN A 197 16.77 -15.07 -3.00
CA GLN A 197 18.07 -14.47 -3.29
C GLN A 197 18.02 -13.73 -4.62
N ASP A 198 18.52 -12.49 -4.63
CA ASP A 198 18.72 -11.74 -5.86
C ASP A 198 19.93 -12.29 -6.63
N ASN A 199 19.70 -12.67 -7.88
CA ASN A 199 20.70 -13.16 -8.82
C ASN A 199 20.60 -12.36 -10.13
N GLY A 200 21.07 -11.12 -10.09
CA GLY A 200 21.17 -10.27 -11.28
C GLY A 200 19.82 -9.89 -11.88
N GLY A 201 18.82 -9.61 -11.04
CA GLY A 201 17.47 -9.21 -11.45
C GLY A 201 16.46 -10.36 -11.53
N ASN A 202 16.90 -11.60 -11.34
CA ASN A 202 16.04 -12.75 -11.10
C ASN A 202 16.10 -13.16 -9.62
N TYR A 203 15.02 -13.74 -9.11
CA TYR A 203 14.95 -14.23 -7.73
C TYR A 203 14.87 -15.75 -7.71
N ALA A 204 15.75 -16.38 -6.92
CA ALA A 204 15.59 -17.79 -6.56
C ALA A 204 14.83 -17.85 -5.22
N VAL A 205 13.64 -18.46 -5.22
CA VAL A 205 12.87 -18.69 -3.99
C VAL A 205 13.51 -19.86 -3.23
N LEU A 206 13.92 -19.59 -2.01
CA LEU A 206 14.65 -20.50 -1.13
C LEU A 206 13.68 -21.32 -0.29
N ASP A 207 12.75 -20.61 0.34
CA ASP A 207 11.62 -21.22 1.04
C ASP A 207 10.40 -20.31 0.90
N ALA A 208 9.23 -20.92 0.92
CA ALA A 208 7.97 -20.23 0.82
C ALA A 208 6.90 -20.90 1.68
N THR A 209 6.20 -20.10 2.46
CA THR A 209 5.01 -20.49 3.19
C THR A 209 3.78 -19.84 2.56
N GLY A 210 2.70 -20.62 2.44
CA GLY A 210 1.47 -20.20 1.80
C GLY A 210 1.48 -20.33 0.28
N ARG A 211 0.49 -19.73 -0.38
CA ARG A 211 0.39 -19.70 -1.85
C ARG A 211 0.61 -18.26 -2.30
N PRO A 212 1.43 -18.02 -3.34
CA PRO A 212 1.49 -16.71 -3.95
C PRO A 212 0.08 -16.41 -4.47
N ALA A 213 -0.64 -15.55 -3.75
CA ALA A 213 -1.96 -15.13 -4.16
C ALA A 213 -1.81 -14.33 -5.46
N ALA A 214 -2.92 -14.10 -6.18
CA ALA A 214 -2.94 -13.18 -7.32
C ALA A 214 -2.52 -11.72 -6.97
N ALA A 215 -2.18 -11.45 -5.71
CA ALA A 215 -1.65 -10.19 -5.23
C ALA A 215 -0.21 -9.95 -5.69
N ARG A 216 0.17 -8.68 -5.78
CA ARG A 216 1.53 -8.26 -6.09
C ARG A 216 2.48 -8.68 -4.96
N ILE A 217 3.49 -9.48 -5.30
CA ILE A 217 4.61 -9.80 -4.40
C ILE A 217 5.40 -8.52 -4.13
N ARG A 218 5.68 -8.27 -2.85
CA ARG A 218 6.49 -7.15 -2.36
C ARG A 218 7.82 -7.68 -1.86
N ASN A 219 8.87 -6.93 -2.15
CA ASN A 219 10.24 -7.30 -1.84
C ASN A 219 10.76 -6.35 -0.76
N LEU A 220 11.39 -6.91 0.27
CA LEU A 220 12.05 -6.17 1.32
C LEU A 220 13.49 -6.69 1.44
N PRO A 221 14.52 -5.88 1.13
CA PRO A 221 15.90 -6.32 1.22
C PRO A 221 16.29 -6.59 2.68
N ILE A 222 17.15 -7.59 2.89
CA ILE A 222 17.74 -7.87 4.20
C ILE A 222 19.13 -7.24 4.24
N GLU A 223 19.36 -6.38 5.21
CA GLU A 223 20.63 -5.64 5.32
C GLU A 223 21.84 -6.58 5.47
N GLY A 224 22.95 -6.24 4.79
CA GLY A 224 24.18 -7.02 4.85
C GLY A 224 24.15 -8.36 4.10
N SER A 225 23.13 -8.59 3.26
CA SER A 225 22.92 -9.82 2.52
C SER A 225 22.36 -9.57 1.12
N ARG A 226 22.53 -10.53 0.21
CA ARG A 226 21.82 -10.58 -1.09
C ARG A 226 20.42 -11.18 -0.99
N LEU A 227 19.97 -11.48 0.22
CA LEU A 227 18.66 -12.03 0.49
C LEU A 227 17.59 -10.94 0.49
N VAL A 228 16.44 -11.31 -0.04
CA VAL A 228 15.25 -10.47 -0.11
C VAL A 228 14.10 -11.25 0.49
N PHE A 229 13.42 -10.63 1.44
CA PHE A 229 12.19 -11.12 2.00
C PHE A 229 11.03 -10.76 1.05
N GLN A 230 10.44 -11.77 0.43
CA GLN A 230 9.28 -11.64 -0.43
C GLN A 230 8.02 -11.92 0.36
N TRP A 231 6.99 -11.10 0.20
CA TRP A 231 5.72 -11.33 0.85
C TRP A 231 4.54 -10.87 0.01
N SER A 232 3.37 -11.45 0.25
CA SER A 232 2.13 -10.99 -0.36
C SER A 232 0.95 -11.18 0.59
N ARG A 233 -0.07 -10.35 0.41
CA ARG A 233 -1.37 -10.48 1.08
C ARG A 233 -2.47 -10.37 0.03
N ALA A 234 -3.32 -11.38 -0.03
CA ALA A 234 -4.52 -11.41 -0.84
C ALA A 234 -5.48 -10.34 -0.35
N MET A 235 -5.91 -9.48 -1.26
CA MET A 235 -7.05 -8.61 -1.04
C MET A 235 -8.28 -9.30 -1.59
N VAL A 236 -9.29 -9.50 -0.75
CA VAL A 236 -10.56 -10.17 -1.12
C VAL A 236 -11.34 -9.36 -2.17
N THR A 237 -11.03 -8.07 -2.31
CA THR A 237 -11.65 -7.18 -3.30
C THR A 237 -10.57 -6.52 -4.13
N ALA A 238 -10.75 -6.46 -5.46
CA ALA A 238 -9.97 -5.57 -6.30
C ALA A 238 -10.06 -4.15 -5.70
N PRO A 239 -8.95 -3.42 -5.58
CA PRO A 239 -8.98 -2.07 -5.02
C PRO A 239 -9.94 -1.23 -5.87
N VAL A 240 -11.09 -0.89 -5.31
CA VAL A 240 -12.01 0.05 -5.94
C VAL A 240 -11.32 1.39 -5.84
N ASP A 241 -11.01 1.99 -6.99
CA ASP A 241 -10.42 3.31 -7.03
C ASP A 241 -11.27 4.27 -6.17
N ASN A 242 -10.62 4.91 -5.20
CA ASN A 242 -11.25 5.90 -4.31
C ASN A 242 -12.03 6.94 -5.12
N ARG A 243 -11.52 7.31 -6.29
CA ARG A 243 -12.20 8.24 -7.18
C ARG A 243 -13.55 7.71 -7.64
N THR A 244 -13.63 6.43 -8.00
CA THR A 244 -14.88 5.77 -8.39
C THR A 244 -15.87 5.74 -7.22
N ALA A 245 -15.41 5.39 -6.02
CA ALA A 245 -16.27 5.37 -4.84
C ALA A 245 -16.83 6.77 -4.51
N VAL A 246 -16.01 7.81 -4.61
CA VAL A 246 -16.43 9.21 -4.43
C VAL A 246 -17.40 9.67 -5.53
N ILE A 247 -17.18 9.29 -6.79
CA ILE A 247 -18.10 9.60 -7.90
C ILE A 247 -19.47 8.93 -7.67
N VAL A 248 -19.49 7.66 -7.28
CA VAL A 248 -20.73 6.93 -6.99
C VAL A 248 -21.45 7.53 -5.77
N GLY A 249 -20.71 7.87 -4.70
CA GLY A 249 -21.28 8.50 -3.51
C GLY A 249 -21.85 9.89 -3.81
N SER A 250 -21.11 10.74 -4.52
CA SER A 250 -21.54 12.11 -4.87
C SER A 250 -22.72 12.13 -5.84
N SER A 251 -22.72 11.26 -6.86
CA SER A 251 -23.88 11.09 -7.75
C SER A 251 -25.12 10.62 -6.98
N GLY A 252 -24.96 9.74 -5.99
CA GLY A 252 -26.04 9.35 -5.07
C GLY A 252 -26.65 10.53 -4.30
N ILE A 253 -25.80 11.43 -3.78
CA ILE A 253 -26.25 12.66 -3.09
C ILE A 253 -27.03 13.58 -4.04
N ILE A 254 -26.55 13.76 -5.28
CA ILE A 254 -27.23 14.59 -6.28
C ILE A 254 -28.61 14.01 -6.61
N VAL A 255 -28.70 12.70 -6.88
CA VAL A 255 -29.98 12.02 -7.17
C VAL A 255 -30.94 12.11 -5.98
N LEU A 256 -30.42 11.96 -4.76
CA LEU A 256 -31.20 12.13 -3.53
C LEU A 256 -31.76 13.57 -3.41
N MET A 257 -30.92 14.59 -3.65
CA MET A 257 -31.34 15.99 -3.61
C MET A 257 -32.41 16.30 -4.66
N ILE A 258 -32.26 15.78 -5.89
CA ILE A 258 -33.28 15.90 -6.95
C ILE A 258 -34.60 15.26 -6.49
N GLY A 259 -34.56 14.05 -5.93
CA GLY A 259 -35.74 13.36 -5.40
C GLY A 259 -36.45 14.14 -4.28
N LEU A 260 -35.68 14.75 -3.36
CA LEU A 260 -36.20 15.59 -2.28
C LEU A 260 -36.82 16.89 -2.82
N LEU A 261 -36.20 17.53 -3.82
CA LEU A 261 -36.73 18.74 -4.46
C LEU A 261 -38.06 18.46 -5.19
N LEU A 262 -38.15 17.35 -5.91
CA LEU A 262 -39.39 16.90 -6.55
C LEU A 262 -40.49 16.62 -5.51
N ARG A 263 -40.14 15.99 -4.39
CA ARG A 263 -41.06 15.75 -3.27
C ARG A 263 -41.54 17.06 -2.63
N ARG A 264 -40.65 18.06 -2.48
CA ARG A 264 -41.00 19.37 -1.92
C ARG A 264 -41.95 20.13 -2.86
N ARG A 265 -41.68 20.16 -4.16
CA ARG A 265 -42.54 20.80 -5.17
C ARG A 265 -43.93 20.18 -5.23
N THR A 266 -44.04 18.84 -5.20
CA THR A 266 -45.34 18.16 -5.22
C THR A 266 -46.15 18.31 -3.92
N ARG A 267 -45.48 18.51 -2.77
CA ARG A 267 -46.16 18.89 -1.52
C ARG A 267 -46.69 20.32 -1.62
N LEU A 268 -45.87 21.27 -2.08
CA LEU A 268 -46.26 22.67 -2.20
C LEU A 268 -47.40 22.88 -3.19
N ALA A 269 -47.40 22.17 -4.32
CA ALA A 269 -48.52 22.17 -5.28
C ALA A 269 -49.82 21.67 -4.63
N ARG A 270 -49.77 20.60 -3.82
CA ARG A 270 -50.94 20.10 -3.09
C ARG A 270 -51.44 21.08 -2.02
N TYR A 271 -50.54 21.75 -1.30
CA TYR A 271 -50.91 22.78 -0.34
C TYR A 271 -51.62 23.96 -1.02
N LEU A 272 -51.15 24.41 -2.17
CA LEU A 272 -51.79 25.48 -2.94
C LEU A 272 -53.13 25.06 -3.55
N GLU A 273 -53.28 23.80 -3.94
CA GLU A 273 -54.54 23.26 -4.47
C GLU A 273 -55.61 23.13 -3.37
N HIS A 274 -55.22 22.77 -2.14
CA HIS A 274 -56.13 22.70 -0.99
C HIS A 274 -56.42 24.07 -0.35
N HIS A 275 -55.66 25.11 -0.69
CA HIS A 275 -55.83 26.48 -0.18
C HIS A 275 -56.09 27.49 -1.30
N ALA A 276 -56.52 27.02 -2.48
CA ALA A 276 -56.99 27.90 -3.53
C ALA A 276 -58.18 28.69 -2.97
N PRO A 277 -58.12 30.03 -2.91
CA PRO A 277 -59.17 30.83 -2.31
C PRO A 277 -60.47 30.54 -3.04
N GLU A 278 -61.48 30.14 -2.26
CA GLU A 278 -62.87 30.06 -2.69
C GLU A 278 -63.19 31.33 -3.46
N ARG A 279 -63.52 31.20 -4.75
CA ARG A 279 -63.78 32.32 -5.65
C ARG A 279 -64.77 33.28 -4.98
N ALA A 280 -64.27 34.42 -4.51
CA ALA A 280 -65.10 35.52 -4.09
C ALA A 280 -66.03 35.92 -5.26
N PRO A 281 -67.34 36.10 -5.01
CA PRO A 281 -68.28 36.42 -6.08
C PRO A 281 -67.91 37.78 -6.70
N ALA A 282 -67.85 37.79 -8.03
CA ALA A 282 -67.53 38.94 -8.84
C ALA A 282 -68.49 40.11 -8.55
N GLY A 283 -67.93 41.21 -8.05
CA GLY A 283 -68.66 42.43 -7.76
C GLY A 283 -67.92 43.66 -8.27
N ARG A 284 -68.37 44.14 -9.43
CA ARG A 284 -68.36 45.54 -9.94
C ARG A 284 -67.02 46.22 -10.25
N ALA A 285 -66.97 46.73 -11.49
CA ALA A 285 -65.92 47.55 -12.08
C ALA A 285 -66.10 49.06 -11.83
N ALA A 286 -64.99 49.79 -12.03
CA ALA A 286 -64.82 51.23 -12.33
C ALA A 286 -65.05 52.22 -11.16
N ASP A 287 -64.24 53.24 -10.86
CA ASP A 287 -63.29 54.06 -11.65
C ASP A 287 -62.27 54.79 -10.73
N GLY A 288 -61.06 55.05 -11.27
CA GLY A 288 -60.32 56.33 -11.08
C GLY A 288 -59.12 56.38 -10.11
N PRO A 289 -58.12 57.27 -10.37
CA PRO A 289 -56.68 56.89 -10.37
C PRO A 289 -55.75 57.78 -9.50
N ALA A 290 -54.48 57.34 -9.29
CA ALA A 290 -53.27 58.19 -9.33
C ALA A 290 -51.98 57.41 -8.94
N GLN A 291 -50.95 57.51 -9.81
CA GLN A 291 -49.49 57.75 -9.60
C GLN A 291 -48.78 57.13 -8.36
N ALA A 292 -47.55 56.60 -8.40
CA ALA A 292 -46.36 57.07 -9.09
C ALA A 292 -45.24 55.99 -9.20
N GLU A 293 -44.43 56.16 -10.25
CA GLU A 293 -42.96 56.02 -10.38
C GLU A 293 -42.15 55.09 -9.45
N ALA A 294 -41.38 54.19 -10.09
CA ALA A 294 -39.94 54.03 -9.83
C ALA A 294 -39.32 53.16 -10.95
N THR A 295 -38.91 53.82 -12.04
CA THR A 295 -38.12 53.23 -13.13
C THR A 295 -36.65 53.26 -12.70
N MET A 296 -36.05 52.11 -12.41
CA MET A 296 -34.62 52.02 -12.12
C MET A 296 -33.87 51.69 -13.41
N VAL A 297 -33.05 52.65 -13.83
CA VAL A 297 -32.13 52.61 -14.97
C VAL A 297 -30.74 52.19 -14.47
N LEU A 298 -30.15 51.18 -15.11
CA LEU A 298 -28.71 50.85 -15.20
C LEU A 298 -28.63 49.89 -16.40
N GLY A 299 -28.10 50.22 -17.58
CA GLY A 299 -26.84 50.86 -17.91
C GLY A 299 -26.00 49.79 -18.66
N PRO A 300 -25.97 49.78 -20.00
CA PRO A 300 -25.09 48.90 -20.76
C PRO A 300 -23.80 49.65 -21.09
N ASP A 301 -22.61 49.07 -20.83
CA ASP A 301 -21.36 49.41 -21.53
C ASP A 301 -20.21 48.48 -21.07
N GLY A 302 -19.30 48.17 -21.99
CA GLY A 302 -18.02 47.50 -21.75
C GLY A 302 -17.89 46.16 -22.48
N GLU A 303 -17.77 46.14 -23.80
CA GLU A 303 -16.50 46.10 -24.55
C GLU A 303 -15.57 44.93 -24.20
N ALA A 304 -15.35 44.09 -25.22
CA ALA A 304 -14.31 43.08 -25.30
C ALA A 304 -12.94 43.72 -25.57
N PRO A 305 -11.85 43.01 -25.26
CA PRO A 305 -10.70 42.99 -26.15
C PRO A 305 -10.35 41.56 -26.60
N GLU A 306 -10.12 41.43 -27.91
CA GLU A 306 -9.23 40.44 -28.49
C GLU A 306 -7.77 40.82 -28.23
N GLU A 307 -6.90 39.84 -28.01
CA GLU A 307 -5.46 39.76 -28.34
C GLU A 307 -5.00 38.37 -27.81
N ARG A 308 -4.48 37.37 -28.54
CA ARG A 308 -3.59 37.22 -29.70
C ARG A 308 -2.12 37.65 -29.45
N GLY A 309 -1.30 36.66 -29.06
CA GLY A 309 0.17 36.72 -29.06
C GLY A 309 0.71 35.76 -27.98
N ARG A 310 1.24 34.54 -28.25
CA ARG A 310 2.44 34.13 -29.00
C ARG A 310 3.71 34.18 -28.11
N ASP A 311 4.44 33.05 -28.11
CA ASP A 311 5.83 32.85 -27.64
C ASP A 311 6.01 32.93 -26.11
N GLU A 312 6.83 32.15 -25.38
CA GLU A 312 8.01 31.33 -25.67
C GLU A 312 8.26 30.37 -24.49
N GLU A 313 9.27 29.50 -24.66
CA GLU A 313 9.86 28.58 -23.68
C GLU A 313 10.13 29.22 -22.31
N ASP A 314 9.96 28.45 -21.22
CA ASP A 314 10.98 28.38 -20.17
C ASP A 314 10.80 27.11 -19.32
N ASP A 315 11.87 26.31 -19.31
CA ASP A 315 12.14 25.20 -18.40
C ASP A 315 12.38 25.76 -16.99
N ASP A 316 11.37 25.72 -16.13
CA ASP A 316 11.55 25.95 -14.69
C ASP A 316 11.42 24.64 -13.92
N GLU A 317 12.57 24.21 -13.40
CA GLU A 317 12.74 23.17 -12.40
C GLU A 317 11.75 23.38 -11.24
N GLN A 318 10.81 22.44 -11.08
CA GLN A 318 9.94 22.42 -9.91
C GLN A 318 10.78 22.13 -8.67
N ALA A 319 11.14 23.20 -7.96
CA ALA A 319 11.56 23.12 -6.57
C ALA A 319 10.48 22.38 -5.79
N THR A 320 10.81 21.18 -5.31
CA THR A 320 10.00 20.41 -4.38
C THR A 320 9.77 21.27 -3.13
N VAL A 321 8.59 21.88 -3.04
CA VAL A 321 8.09 22.45 -1.80
C VAL A 321 7.96 21.29 -0.82
N VAL A 322 8.96 21.14 0.05
CA VAL A 322 8.86 20.29 1.25
C VAL A 322 7.76 20.92 2.10
N ALA A 323 6.54 20.42 1.94
CA ALA A 323 5.46 20.73 2.86
C ALA A 323 5.96 20.40 4.26
N GLY A 324 6.01 21.41 5.14
CA GLY A 324 6.31 21.22 6.55
C GLY A 324 5.43 20.11 7.09
N ALA A 325 6.04 19.19 7.84
CA ALA A 325 5.32 18.06 8.42
C ALA A 325 4.03 18.56 9.09
N PRO A 326 2.86 17.96 8.79
CA PRO A 326 1.61 18.37 9.41
C PRO A 326 1.76 18.27 10.93
N ASP A 327 1.42 19.35 11.62
CA ASP A 327 1.46 19.39 13.09
C ASP A 327 0.63 18.22 13.63
N LEU A 328 1.32 17.28 14.29
CA LEU A 328 0.68 16.13 14.91
C LEU A 328 -0.24 16.64 16.03
N PRO A 329 -1.48 16.14 16.12
CA PRO A 329 -2.41 16.55 17.15
C PRO A 329 -1.86 16.22 18.55
N GLU A 330 -2.08 17.11 19.52
CA GLU A 330 -1.43 17.10 20.84
C GLU A 330 -1.53 15.76 21.58
N TRP A 331 -2.64 15.03 21.40
CA TRP A 331 -2.84 13.72 22.04
C TRP A 331 -1.85 12.64 21.58
N LEU A 332 -1.20 12.79 20.41
CA LEU A 332 -0.20 11.85 19.91
C LEU A 332 1.23 12.18 20.41
N ARG A 333 1.47 13.41 20.89
CA ARG A 333 2.77 13.84 21.43
C ARG A 333 2.99 13.30 22.84
N ASP A 334 1.94 13.25 23.67
CA ASP A 334 2.01 12.78 25.06
C ASP A 334 2.40 11.29 25.21
N ASP A 335 2.19 10.47 24.18
CA ASP A 335 2.52 9.04 24.21
C ASP A 335 3.98 8.75 23.81
N LEU A 336 4.64 9.69 23.13
CA LEU A 336 6.05 9.55 22.73
C LEU A 336 7.01 9.95 23.86
N ASP A 337 6.64 10.92 24.69
CA ASP A 337 7.47 11.38 25.81
C ASP A 337 7.48 10.41 27.01
N LYS A 338 6.54 9.45 27.08
CA LYS A 338 6.48 8.46 28.18
C LYS A 338 7.34 7.21 27.96
N LYS A 339 8.02 7.08 26.82
CA LYS A 339 8.87 5.93 26.49
C LYS A 339 10.36 6.25 26.33
N GLY A 340 10.79 7.45 26.76
CA GLY A 340 12.19 7.82 26.91
C GLY A 340 12.76 7.43 28.26
#